data_AF-A0A671KVT1-F1
#
_entry.id   AF-A0A671KVT1-F1
#
_cell.length_a   1.000
_cell.length_b   1.000
_cell.length_c   1.000
_cell.angle_alpha   90.00
_cell.angle_beta   90.00
_cell.angle_gamma   90.00
#
_symmetry.space_group_name_H-M   'P 1'
#
loop_
_entity.id
_entity.type
_entity.pdbx_description
1 polymer ?
#
loop_
_entity_poly.entity_id
_entity_poly.type
_entity_poly.pdbx_seq_one_letter_code
_entity_poly.pdbx_strand_id
1 'polypeptide(L)'
;MKIKRQKHAKKTISFYKYNFCFREPFQILIDGTFCQAALKNKIQIKEQLPKYLMGEVQLCTTKFQIRKCKHMKDPLPALECLLSMLGETNPHHYFIATQVRTL
;
A
#
# COMPACT_ATOMS: atom_id res chain seq x y z
N MET A 1 17.33 6.60 -16.20
CA MET A 1 16.80 5.50 -15.36
C MET A 1 15.42 5.76 -14.71
N LYS A 2 15.02 7.01 -14.37
CA LYS A 2 13.68 7.31 -13.78
C LYS A 2 12.48 7.10 -14.73
N ILE A 3 12.63 7.46 -16.00
CA ILE A 3 11.56 7.34 -17.02
C ILE A 3 11.15 5.88 -17.25
N LYS A 4 12.13 4.95 -17.29
CA LYS A 4 11.85 3.50 -17.42
C LYS A 4 11.03 2.97 -16.24
N ARG A 5 11.34 3.39 -15.01
CA ARG A 5 10.62 2.99 -13.79
C ARG A 5 9.17 3.46 -13.79
N GLN A 6 8.93 4.72 -14.16
CA GLN A 6 7.57 5.27 -14.27
C GLN A 6 6.77 4.59 -15.39
N LYS A 7 7.38 4.31 -16.54
CA LYS A 7 6.73 3.56 -17.63
C LYS A 7 6.31 2.16 -17.17
N HIS A 8 7.18 1.46 -16.42
CA HIS A 8 6.85 0.15 -15.87
C HIS A 8 5.73 0.24 -14.84
N ALA A 9 5.82 1.16 -13.88
CA ALA A 9 4.77 1.40 -12.90
C ALA A 9 3.41 1.65 -13.57
N LYS A 10 3.37 2.51 -14.59
CA LYS A 10 2.16 2.77 -15.38
C LYS A 10 1.56 1.49 -15.97
N LYS A 11 2.39 0.66 -16.60
CA LYS A 11 1.95 -0.61 -17.21
C LYS A 11 1.40 -1.58 -16.14
N THR A 12 2.09 -1.69 -15.01
CA THR A 12 1.67 -2.55 -13.88
C THR A 12 0.34 -2.06 -13.29
N ILE A 13 0.18 -0.76 -13.08
CA ILE A 13 -1.06 -0.20 -12.56
C ILE A 13 -2.20 -0.39 -13.55
N SER A 14 -2.00 -0.13 -14.84
CA SER A 14 -3.01 -0.42 -15.87
C SER A 14 -3.45 -1.89 -15.84
N PHE A 15 -2.51 -2.83 -15.71
CA PHE A 15 -2.83 -4.25 -15.60
C PHE A 15 -3.79 -4.55 -14.43
N TYR A 16 -3.51 -4.02 -13.23
CA TYR A 16 -4.40 -4.20 -12.07
C TYR A 16 -5.74 -3.48 -12.20
N LYS A 17 -5.78 -2.30 -12.83
CA LYS A 17 -7.05 -1.58 -13.10
C LYS A 17 -7.98 -2.40 -13.98
N TYR A 18 -7.46 -2.94 -15.08
CA TYR A 18 -8.28 -3.61 -16.11
C TYR A 18 -8.59 -5.08 -15.78
N ASN A 19 -7.68 -5.80 -15.14
CA ASN A 19 -7.85 -7.24 -14.89
C ASN A 19 -8.38 -7.55 -13.50
N PHE A 20 -8.12 -6.67 -12.52
CA PHE A 20 -8.46 -6.90 -11.11
C PHE A 20 -9.33 -5.78 -10.53
N CYS A 21 -9.93 -4.95 -11.39
CA CYS A 21 -10.88 -3.91 -10.98
C CYS A 21 -10.36 -2.91 -9.93
N PHE A 22 -9.05 -2.66 -9.88
CA PHE A 22 -8.49 -1.62 -9.02
C PHE A 22 -8.99 -0.25 -9.49
N ARG A 23 -9.61 0.51 -8.58
CA ARG A 23 -10.17 1.84 -8.86
C ARG A 23 -9.49 2.90 -8.01
N GLU A 24 -9.50 4.11 -8.52
CA GLU A 24 -9.06 5.29 -7.78
C GLU A 24 -10.17 5.74 -6.82
N PRO A 25 -9.83 6.25 -5.62
CA PRO A 25 -8.47 6.39 -5.09
C PRO A 25 -7.87 5.03 -4.68
N PHE A 26 -6.63 4.76 -5.11
CA PHE A 26 -5.93 3.53 -4.78
C PHE A 26 -5.68 3.44 -3.29
N GLN A 27 -6.19 2.38 -2.65
CA GLN A 27 -6.03 2.17 -1.22
C GLN A 27 -4.69 1.49 -0.94
N ILE A 28 -3.83 2.18 -0.17
CA ILE A 28 -2.49 1.67 0.14
C ILE A 28 -2.36 1.43 1.64
N LEU A 29 -2.19 0.17 2.03
CA LEU A 29 -1.83 -0.23 3.38
C LEU A 29 -0.35 0.07 3.60
N ILE A 30 -0.07 0.96 4.55
CA ILE A 30 1.30 1.34 4.90
C ILE A 30 1.62 0.87 6.31
N ASP A 31 2.73 0.16 6.45
CA ASP A 31 3.22 -0.30 7.74
C ASP A 31 4.22 0.68 8.39
N GLY A 32 4.58 0.39 9.64
CA GLY A 32 5.53 1.20 10.40
C GLY A 32 6.93 1.23 9.77
N THR A 33 7.36 0.12 9.16
CA THR A 33 8.71 -0.01 8.59
C THR A 33 8.89 0.89 7.37
N PHE A 34 7.89 0.95 6.51
CA PHE A 34 7.87 1.85 5.35
C PHE A 34 7.80 3.31 5.78
N CYS A 35 6.96 3.64 6.78
CA CYS A 35 6.90 4.99 7.35
C CYS A 35 8.28 5.43 7.87
N GLN A 36 8.94 4.57 8.64
CA GLN A 36 10.26 4.86 9.19
C GLN A 36 11.31 5.05 8.09
N ALA A 37 11.29 4.19 7.06
CA ALA A 37 12.19 4.33 5.92
C ALA A 37 11.94 5.62 5.13
N ALA A 38 10.68 6.03 4.95
CA ALA A 38 10.35 7.28 4.30
C ALA A 38 10.83 8.49 5.10
N LEU A 39 10.65 8.48 6.42
CA LEU A 39 11.15 9.54 7.32
C LEU A 39 12.69 9.65 7.25
N LYS A 40 13.40 8.52 7.34
CA LYS A 40 14.87 8.47 7.26
C LYS A 40 15.40 9.05 5.95
N ASN A 41 14.70 8.77 4.84
CA ASN A 41 15.08 9.26 3.51
C ASN A 41 14.43 10.61 3.13
N LYS A 42 13.72 11.26 4.06
CA LYS A 42 13.02 12.53 3.85
C LYS A 42 12.05 12.49 2.65
N ILE A 43 11.35 11.36 2.48
CA ILE A 43 10.38 11.14 1.40
C ILE A 43 8.99 11.51 1.92
N GLN A 44 8.36 12.48 1.26
CA GLN A 44 6.97 12.85 1.52
C GLN A 44 6.02 11.87 0.82
N ILE A 45 5.61 10.81 1.53
CA ILE A 45 4.79 9.71 0.98
C ILE A 45 3.51 10.23 0.31
N LYS A 46 2.80 11.15 0.97
CA LYS A 46 1.51 11.70 0.51
C LYS A 46 1.59 12.36 -0.86
N GLU A 47 2.71 12.98 -1.19
CA GLU A 47 2.91 13.64 -2.49
C GLU A 47 3.54 12.71 -3.53
N GLN A 48 4.44 11.82 -3.09
CA GLN A 48 5.24 10.99 -3.99
C GLN A 48 4.46 9.78 -4.52
N LEU A 49 3.57 9.18 -3.72
CA LEU A 49 2.79 8.01 -4.14
C LEU A 49 1.80 8.32 -5.27
N PRO A 50 0.97 9.38 -5.20
CA PRO A 50 0.10 9.75 -6.33
C PRO A 50 0.89 10.00 -7.63
N LYS A 51 2.04 10.69 -7.52
CA LYS A 51 2.93 10.94 -8.66
C LYS A 51 3.52 9.66 -9.24
N TYR A 52 3.85 8.69 -8.38
CA TYR A 52 4.46 7.43 -8.80
C TYR A 52 3.44 6.46 -9.44
N LEU A 53 2.23 6.41 -8.88
CA LEU A 53 1.15 5.53 -9.35
C LEU A 53 0.31 6.14 -10.48
N MET A 54 0.49 7.44 -10.75
CA MET A 54 -0.24 8.19 -11.78
C MET A 54 -1.75 8.13 -11.57
N GLY A 55 -2.19 8.29 -10.32
CA GLY A 55 -3.61 8.28 -9.94
C GLY A 55 -3.80 8.75 -8.49
N GLU A 56 -5.06 8.93 -8.11
CA GLU A 56 -5.40 9.30 -6.73
C GLU A 56 -5.09 8.15 -5.77
N VAL A 57 -4.63 8.50 -4.56
CA VAL A 57 -4.18 7.54 -3.57
C VAL A 57 -4.78 7.89 -2.21
N GLN A 58 -5.34 6.87 -1.56
CA GLN A 58 -5.75 6.92 -0.17
C GLN A 58 -4.74 6.12 0.68
N LEU A 59 -4.04 6.83 1.57
CA LEU A 59 -3.11 6.19 2.51
C LEU A 59 -3.89 5.63 3.70
N CYS A 60 -3.90 4.31 3.83
CA CYS A 60 -4.43 3.60 4.98
C CYS A 60 -3.27 3.35 5.95
N THR A 61 -3.06 4.29 6.87
CA THR A 61 -2.10 4.09 7.96
C THR A 61 -2.79 3.37 9.11
N THR A 62 -2.11 2.37 9.67
CA THR A 62 -2.61 1.59 10.81
C THR A 62 -2.81 2.43 12.08
N LYS A 63 -2.29 3.66 12.14
CA LYS A 63 -2.40 4.55 13.31
C LYS A 63 -3.44 5.67 13.21
N PHE A 64 -3.97 6.02 12.03
CA PHE A 64 -4.89 7.17 11.91
C PHE A 64 -6.16 6.94 11.08
N GLN A 65 -6.24 5.85 10.32
CA GLN A 65 -7.53 5.26 9.98
C GLN A 65 -7.55 3.88 10.60
N ILE A 66 -8.15 3.77 11.79
CA ILE A 66 -8.48 2.47 12.39
C ILE A 66 -9.54 1.85 11.46
N ARG A 67 -9.11 1.19 10.37
CA ARG A 67 -9.87 0.02 9.94
C ARG A 67 -9.74 -0.93 11.10
N LYS A 68 -10.85 -1.20 11.78
CA LYS A 68 -10.92 -2.17 12.87
C LYS A 68 -10.52 -3.52 12.28
N CYS A 69 -9.23 -3.84 12.30
CA CYS A 69 -8.82 -5.22 12.16
C CYS A 69 -9.40 -5.97 13.35
N LYS A 70 -9.72 -7.25 13.16
CA LYS A 70 -10.39 -8.04 14.20
C LYS A 70 -9.47 -8.38 15.38
N HIS A 71 -8.20 -7.96 15.32
CA HIS A 71 -7.09 -8.32 16.20
C HIS A 71 -6.83 -7.30 17.34
N MET A 72 -7.83 -6.52 17.75
CA MET A 72 -7.68 -5.56 18.85
C MET A 72 -7.58 -6.24 20.22
N LYS A 73 -8.27 -7.38 20.40
CA LYS A 73 -8.26 -8.17 21.63
C LYS A 73 -7.05 -9.11 21.69
N ASP A 74 -6.72 -9.71 20.55
CA ASP A 74 -5.56 -10.59 20.37
C ASP A 74 -4.64 -10.00 19.30
N PRO A 75 -3.63 -9.19 19.70
CA PRO A 75 -2.77 -8.51 18.75
C PRO A 75 -1.90 -9.50 17.98
N LEU A 76 -1.87 -9.34 16.66
CA LEU A 76 -0.98 -10.09 15.77
C LEU A 76 0.25 -9.28 15.39
N PRO A 77 1.35 -9.95 14.99
CA PRO A 77 2.43 -9.30 14.26
C PRO A 77 1.90 -8.48 13.08
N ALA A 78 2.52 -7.34 12.80
CA ALA A 78 2.05 -6.42 11.75
C ALA A 78 1.92 -7.11 10.37
N LEU A 79 2.81 -8.05 10.07
CA LEU A 79 2.80 -8.85 8.85
C LEU A 79 1.54 -9.72 8.75
N GLU A 80 1.24 -10.50 9.79
CA GLU A 80 0.05 -11.36 9.83
C GLU A 80 -1.23 -10.54 9.78
N CYS A 81 -1.25 -9.38 10.44
CA CYS A 81 -2.36 -8.44 10.36
C CYS A 81 -2.58 -7.95 8.92
N LEU A 82 -1.53 -7.57 8.19
CA LEU A 82 -1.63 -7.14 6.78
C LEU A 82 -2.14 -8.27 5.88
N LEU A 83 -1.61 -9.48 6.03
CA LEU A 83 -2.03 -10.66 5.27
C LEU A 83 -3.50 -10.99 5.53
N SER A 84 -3.95 -10.92 6.79
CA SER A 84 -5.35 -11.12 7.14
C SER A 84 -6.30 -10.09 6.50
N MET A 85 -5.82 -8.86 6.26
CA MET A 85 -6.61 -7.80 5.61
C MET A 85 -6.71 -7.98 4.09
N LEU A 86 -5.67 -8.57 3.47
CA LEU A 86 -5.73 -8.97 2.07
C LEU A 86 -6.65 -10.18 1.88
N GLY A 87 -6.58 -11.16 2.79
CA GLY A 87 -7.16 -12.47 2.54
C GLY A 87 -6.54 -13.13 1.30
N GLU A 88 -7.17 -14.20 0.82
CA GLU A 88 -6.63 -14.99 -0.31
C GLU A 88 -6.75 -14.26 -1.66
N THR A 89 -7.80 -13.44 -1.82
CA THR A 89 -8.17 -12.85 -3.12
C THR A 89 -8.07 -11.33 -3.19
N ASN A 90 -7.66 -10.66 -2.09
CA ASN A 90 -7.61 -9.20 -2.00
C ASN A 90 -8.94 -8.52 -2.40
N PRO A 91 -10.06 -8.83 -1.72
CA PRO A 91 -11.41 -8.39 -2.12
C PRO A 91 -11.58 -6.86 -2.02
N HIS A 92 -10.69 -6.18 -1.29
CA HIS A 92 -10.70 -4.73 -1.12
C HIS A 92 -9.73 -4.01 -2.05
N HIS A 93 -8.99 -4.73 -2.90
CA HIS A 93 -8.05 -4.19 -3.87
C HIS A 93 -7.00 -3.26 -3.24
N TYR A 94 -6.34 -3.76 -2.18
CA TYR A 94 -5.24 -3.05 -1.55
C TYR A 94 -3.94 -3.21 -2.30
N PHE A 95 -3.16 -2.13 -2.31
CA PHE A 95 -1.70 -2.24 -2.43
C PHE A 95 -1.07 -2.22 -1.04
N ILE A 96 0.05 -2.94 -0.87
CA ILE A 96 0.84 -2.90 0.36
C ILE A 96 2.15 -2.15 0.10
N ALA A 97 2.51 -1.25 1.02
CA ALA A 97 3.83 -0.65 1.09
C ALA A 97 4.50 -1.02 2.43
N THR A 98 5.50 -1.91 2.36
CA THR A 98 6.30 -2.39 3.50
C THR A 98 7.79 -2.42 3.15
N GLN A 99 8.67 -2.50 4.15
CA GLN A 99 10.08 -2.87 3.99
C GLN A 99 10.39 -4.31 4.41
N VAL A 100 9.41 -5.05 4.93
CA VAL A 100 9.54 -6.46 5.28
C VAL A 100 9.63 -7.28 4.00
N ARG A 101 10.75 -7.99 3.81
CA ARG A 101 11.03 -8.76 2.58
C ARG A 101 10.34 -10.12 2.52
N THR A 102 9.80 -10.60 3.65
CA THR A 102 9.20 -11.93 3.81
C THR A 102 7.68 -11.90 3.68
N LEU A 103 7.12 -10.92 2.95
CA LEU A 103 5.68 -10.75 2.74
C LEU A 103 5.19 -11.57 1.54
#